data_AF-A0A950JF82-F1
#
_entry.id   AF-A0A950JF82-F1
#
_cell.length_a   1.000
_cell.length_b   1.000
_cell.length_c   1.000
_cell.angle_alpha   90.00
_cell.angle_beta   90.00
_cell.angle_gamma   90.00
#
_symmetry.space_group_name_H-M   'P 1'
#
loop_
_entity.id
_entity.type
_entity.pdbx_description
1 polymer ?
#
loop_
_entity_poly.entity_id
_entity_poly.type
_entity_poly.pdbx_seq_one_letter_code
_entity_poly.pdbx_strand_id
1 'polypeptide(L)'
;MTTAHGRLLCLPYTWEINDVPMWVVQGQSSDALLKRLEATLAVLAPELEKQPRVLSIGMHPHVMGAPHRMYYLEKAFDLLAARSDTVFVTSSEIADWFVAADPDGPAELDAAARRGRRVEWVAMTRARRRRGICSGSR
;
A
#
# COMPACT_ATOMS: atom_id res chain seq x y z
N MET A 1 17.91 -0.61 3.33
CA MET A 1 18.82 -1.72 3.74
C MET A 1 19.79 -1.95 2.60
N THR A 2 21.07 -2.15 2.89
CA THR A 2 22.12 -2.14 1.86
C THR A 2 22.85 -3.48 1.88
N THR A 3 22.97 -4.12 0.71
CA THR A 3 23.61 -5.43 0.52
C THR A 3 24.83 -5.31 -0.39
N ALA A 4 25.62 -6.38 -0.50
CA ALA A 4 26.73 -6.44 -1.44
C ALA A 4 26.32 -6.24 -2.91
N HIS A 5 25.05 -6.49 -3.25
CA HIS A 5 24.50 -6.38 -4.60
C HIS A 5 23.64 -5.13 -4.81
N GLY A 6 23.64 -4.21 -3.84
CA GLY A 6 22.88 -2.97 -3.91
C GLY A 6 21.80 -2.86 -2.85
N ARG A 7 20.87 -1.93 -3.08
CA ARG A 7 19.85 -1.54 -2.10
C ARG A 7 18.66 -2.49 -2.17
N LEU A 8 18.13 -2.83 -0.99
CA LEU A 8 16.87 -3.55 -0.84
C LEU A 8 15.77 -2.58 -0.42
N LEU A 9 14.66 -2.63 -1.16
CA LEU A 9 13.39 -1.99 -0.84
C LEU A 9 12.43 -3.04 -0.27
N CYS A 10 11.77 -2.71 0.83
CA CYS A 10 10.71 -3.54 1.38
C CYS A 10 9.36 -2.99 0.94
N LEU A 11 8.58 -3.79 0.21
CA LEU A 11 7.20 -3.46 -0.14
C LEU A 11 6.26 -4.28 0.74
N PRO A 12 5.48 -3.64 1.63
CA PRO A 12 4.55 -4.36 2.50
C PRO A 12 3.51 -5.15 1.70
N TYR A 13 3.21 -6.35 2.18
CA TYR A 13 2.19 -7.24 1.65
C TYR A 13 1.16 -7.58 2.73
N THR A 14 -0.08 -7.88 2.33
CA THR A 14 -1.17 -8.17 3.26
C THR A 14 -1.43 -9.66 3.45
N TRP A 15 -1.75 -10.02 4.70
CA TRP A 15 -2.34 -11.32 5.05
C TRP A 15 -3.87 -11.23 5.23
N GLU A 16 -4.43 -10.02 5.33
CA GLU A 16 -5.84 -9.84 5.73
C GLU A 16 -6.82 -9.82 4.55
N ILE A 17 -6.43 -9.20 3.43
CA ILE A 17 -7.20 -9.21 2.17
C ILE A 17 -6.45 -10.12 1.20
N ASN A 18 -6.58 -11.43 1.44
CA ASN A 18 -5.84 -12.47 0.75
C ASN A 18 -6.66 -13.75 0.70
N ASP A 19 -6.81 -14.34 -0.48
CA ASP A 19 -7.70 -15.47 -0.71
C ASP A 19 -7.32 -16.75 0.05
N VAL A 20 -6.02 -17.02 0.23
CA VAL A 20 -5.54 -18.21 0.95
C VAL A 20 -5.91 -18.16 2.44
N PRO A 21 -5.47 -17.17 3.24
CA PRO A 21 -5.80 -17.15 4.66
C PRO A 21 -7.30 -17.01 4.88
N MET A 22 -8.03 -16.27 4.04
CA MET A 22 -9.47 -16.10 4.21
C MET A 22 -10.25 -17.37 3.87
N TRP A 23 -10.09 -17.94 2.67
CA TRP A 23 -10.96 -19.02 2.21
C TRP A 23 -10.40 -20.41 2.45
N VAL A 24 -9.08 -20.59 2.42
CA VAL A 24 -8.46 -21.91 2.60
C VAL A 24 -8.17 -22.19 4.06
N VAL A 25 -7.55 -21.24 4.77
CA VAL A 25 -7.13 -21.45 6.16
C VAL A 25 -8.28 -21.22 7.15
N GLN A 26 -8.94 -20.06 7.06
CA GLN A 26 -10.01 -19.68 8.00
C GLN A 26 -11.40 -20.20 7.58
N GLY A 27 -11.55 -20.73 6.36
CA GLY A 27 -12.82 -21.24 5.84
C GLY A 27 -13.93 -20.18 5.78
N GLN A 28 -13.58 -18.91 5.57
CA GLN A 28 -14.56 -17.82 5.50
C GLN A 28 -15.50 -17.99 4.31
N SER A 29 -16.69 -17.38 4.39
CA SER A 29 -17.65 -17.35 3.30
C SER A 29 -17.10 -16.58 2.08
N SER A 30 -17.64 -16.87 0.89
CA SER A 30 -17.12 -16.31 -0.37
C SER A 30 -17.22 -14.78 -0.46
N ASP A 31 -18.23 -14.20 0.19
CA ASP A 31 -18.46 -12.76 0.28
C ASP A 31 -17.52 -12.04 1.25
N ALA A 32 -16.79 -12.78 2.09
CA ALA A 32 -15.95 -12.19 3.13
C ALA A 32 -14.87 -11.24 2.58
N LEU A 33 -14.33 -11.53 1.39
CA LEU A 33 -13.32 -10.68 0.74
C LEU A 33 -13.88 -9.31 0.40
N LEU A 34 -15.07 -9.28 -0.22
CA LEU A 34 -15.76 -8.03 -0.57
C LEU A 34 -16.10 -7.22 0.69
N LYS A 35 -16.66 -7.87 1.72
CA LYS A 35 -16.99 -7.19 2.98
C LYS A 35 -15.77 -6.60 3.68
N ARG A 36 -14.64 -7.31 3.72
CA ARG A 36 -13.39 -6.77 4.29
C ARG A 36 -12.81 -5.62 3.47
N LEU A 37 -12.90 -5.71 2.15
CA LEU A 37 -12.48 -4.64 1.26
C LEU A 37 -13.31 -3.36 1.51
N GLU A 38 -14.63 -3.46 1.55
CA GLU A 38 -15.53 -2.34 1.85
C GLU A 38 -15.18 -1.69 3.20
N ALA A 39 -15.01 -2.49 4.25
CA ALA A 39 -14.63 -1.99 5.56
C ALA A 39 -13.25 -1.31 5.56
N THR A 40 -12.29 -1.87 4.84
CA THR A 40 -10.95 -1.29 4.71
C THR A 40 -11.01 0.05 3.99
N LEU A 41 -11.75 0.13 2.88
CA LEU A 41 -11.90 1.37 2.13
C LEU A 41 -12.63 2.45 2.94
N ALA A 42 -13.59 2.08 3.78
CA ALA A 42 -14.25 3.03 4.69
C ALA A 42 -13.26 3.66 5.68
N VAL A 43 -12.29 2.89 6.18
CA VAL A 43 -11.22 3.40 7.07
C VAL A 43 -10.21 4.24 6.30
N LEU A 44 -9.83 3.82 5.09
CA LEU A 44 -8.84 4.53 4.29
C LEU A 44 -9.38 5.83 3.69
N ALA A 45 -10.70 5.95 3.44
CA ALA A 45 -11.29 7.12 2.80
C ALA A 45 -10.88 8.47 3.43
N PRO A 46 -11.04 8.72 4.76
CA PRO A 46 -10.60 9.98 5.36
C PRO A 46 -9.07 10.13 5.40
N GLU A 47 -8.33 9.03 5.33
CA GLU A 47 -6.87 9.02 5.34
C GLU A 47 -6.25 9.46 4.00
N LEU A 48 -7.00 9.25 2.90
CA LEU A 48 -6.60 9.62 1.54
C LEU A 48 -6.53 11.14 1.34
N GLU A 49 -7.28 11.93 2.13
CA GLU A 49 -7.20 13.40 2.09
C GLU A 49 -5.81 13.93 2.45
N LYS A 50 -5.04 13.17 3.22
CA LYS A 50 -3.73 13.58 3.75
C LYS A 50 -2.56 12.96 3.01
N GLN A 51 -2.67 11.68 2.64
CA GLN A 51 -1.62 10.96 1.94
C GLN A 51 -2.21 9.76 1.18
N PRO A 52 -1.59 9.33 0.06
CA PRO A 52 -1.98 8.12 -0.64
C PRO A 52 -1.83 6.88 0.24
N ARG A 53 -2.55 5.81 -0.08
CA ARG A 53 -2.45 4.50 0.56
C ARG A 53 -2.20 3.43 -0.48
N VAL A 54 -1.42 2.43 -0.11
CA VAL A 54 -1.21 1.22 -0.91
C VAL A 54 -2.07 0.11 -0.33
N LEU A 55 -2.95 -0.43 -1.15
CA LEU A 55 -3.76 -1.60 -0.82
C LEU A 55 -3.24 -2.79 -1.64
N SER A 56 -2.84 -3.86 -0.96
CA SER A 56 -2.51 -5.13 -1.60
C SER A 56 -3.68 -6.09 -1.50
N ILE A 57 -3.86 -6.92 -2.53
CA ILE A 57 -4.87 -7.99 -2.59
C ILE A 57 -4.15 -9.27 -2.99
N GLY A 58 -4.14 -10.27 -2.09
CA GLY A 58 -3.52 -11.56 -2.36
C GLY A 58 -4.45 -12.48 -3.15
N MET A 59 -3.98 -12.97 -4.30
CA MET A 59 -4.79 -13.71 -5.26
C MET A 59 -4.01 -14.90 -5.85
N HIS A 60 -4.67 -16.06 -5.92
CA HIS A 60 -4.12 -17.29 -6.46
C HIS A 60 -5.15 -17.97 -7.38
N PRO A 61 -4.84 -18.20 -8.67
CA PRO A 61 -5.84 -18.65 -9.66
C PRO A 61 -6.62 -19.91 -9.26
N HIS A 62 -5.96 -20.87 -8.59
CA HIS A 62 -6.58 -22.12 -8.16
C HIS A 62 -7.52 -21.97 -6.95
N VAL A 63 -7.45 -20.86 -6.21
CA VAL A 63 -8.34 -20.59 -5.06
C VAL A 63 -9.49 -19.69 -5.51
N MET A 64 -9.18 -18.54 -6.11
CA MET A 64 -10.19 -17.56 -6.52
C MET A 64 -10.91 -17.89 -7.82
N GLY A 65 -10.34 -18.75 -8.67
CA GLY A 65 -10.96 -19.18 -9.92
C GLY A 65 -12.25 -20.00 -9.75
N ALA A 66 -12.58 -20.40 -8.53
CA ALA A 66 -13.86 -21.05 -8.26
C ALA A 66 -15.03 -20.07 -8.49
N PRO A 67 -16.08 -20.43 -9.26
CA PRO A 67 -17.09 -19.46 -9.72
C PRO A 67 -17.77 -18.64 -8.61
N HIS A 68 -18.12 -19.29 -7.50
CA HIS A 68 -18.74 -18.65 -6.33
C HIS A 68 -17.85 -17.60 -5.64
N ARG A 69 -16.52 -17.67 -5.81
CA ARG A 69 -15.56 -16.68 -5.30
C ARG A 69 -15.28 -15.59 -6.34
N MET A 70 -15.16 -15.98 -7.61
CA MET A 70 -14.99 -15.03 -8.73
C MET A 70 -16.12 -13.99 -8.77
N TYR A 71 -17.36 -14.40 -8.49
CA TYR A 71 -18.51 -13.48 -8.41
C TYR A 71 -18.28 -12.28 -7.46
N TYR A 72 -17.72 -12.53 -6.27
CA TYR A 72 -17.44 -11.46 -5.31
C TYR A 72 -16.16 -10.70 -5.63
N LEU A 73 -15.20 -11.35 -6.30
CA LEU A 73 -13.98 -10.71 -6.76
C LEU A 73 -14.26 -9.68 -7.86
N GLU A 74 -15.10 -10.00 -8.84
CA GLU A 74 -15.52 -9.04 -9.88
C GLU A 74 -16.12 -7.79 -9.23
N LYS A 75 -17.05 -7.97 -8.28
CA LYS A 75 -17.64 -6.85 -7.54
C LYS A 75 -16.62 -6.02 -6.77
N ALA A 76 -15.61 -6.66 -6.19
CA ALA A 76 -14.53 -5.98 -5.49
C ALA A 76 -13.72 -5.09 -6.45
N PHE A 77 -13.41 -5.59 -7.65
CA PHE A 77 -12.72 -4.80 -8.67
C PHE A 77 -13.60 -3.71 -9.28
N ASP A 78 -14.88 -3.97 -9.53
CA ASP A 78 -15.84 -2.96 -9.98
C ASP A 78 -15.91 -1.79 -8.99
N LEU A 79 -15.96 -2.11 -7.69
CA LEU A 79 -15.98 -1.11 -6.63
C LEU A 79 -14.71 -0.26 -6.60
N LEU A 80 -13.54 -0.87 -6.83
CA LEU A 80 -12.27 -0.14 -6.90
C LEU A 80 -12.16 0.71 -8.18
N ALA A 81 -12.58 0.17 -9.33
CA ALA A 81 -12.53 0.83 -10.62
C ALA A 81 -13.53 1.98 -10.76
N ALA A 82 -14.65 1.94 -10.03
CA ALA A 82 -15.63 3.02 -10.01
C ALA A 82 -15.14 4.29 -9.28
N ARG A 83 -14.04 4.21 -8.52
CA ARG A 83 -13.50 5.34 -7.77
C ARG A 83 -12.50 6.13 -8.60
N SER A 84 -12.61 7.45 -8.59
CA SER A 84 -11.68 8.35 -9.27
C SER A 84 -10.32 8.48 -8.57
N ASP A 85 -10.20 8.00 -7.33
CA ASP A 85 -8.98 8.05 -6.51
C ASP A 85 -8.21 6.73 -6.46
N THR A 86 -8.63 5.73 -7.25
CA THR A 86 -7.94 4.44 -7.38
C THR A 86 -7.02 4.45 -8.61
N VAL A 87 -5.79 3.95 -8.44
CA VAL A 87 -4.89 3.62 -9.55
C VAL A 87 -4.39 2.19 -9.37
N PHE A 88 -4.47 1.39 -10.43
CA PHE A 88 -3.91 0.05 -10.46
C PHE A 88 -2.47 0.12 -10.94
N VAL A 89 -1.55 -0.39 -10.13
CA VAL A 89 -0.11 -0.37 -10.40
C VAL A 89 0.53 -1.70 -9.99
N THR A 90 1.63 -2.02 -10.63
CA THR A 90 2.51 -3.14 -10.29
C THR A 90 3.42 -2.79 -9.12
N SER A 91 3.97 -3.82 -8.46
CA SER A 91 4.94 -3.63 -7.38
C SER A 91 6.21 -2.89 -7.83
N SER A 92 6.65 -3.10 -9.07
CA SER A 92 7.76 -2.36 -9.68
C SER A 92 7.45 -0.87 -9.83
N GLU A 93 6.25 -0.51 -10.30
CA GLU A 93 5.87 0.90 -10.44
C GLU A 93 5.80 1.61 -9.09
N ILE A 94 5.32 0.92 -8.04
CA ILE A 94 5.36 1.47 -6.68
C ILE A 94 6.81 1.66 -6.21
N ALA A 95 7.69 0.70 -6.51
CA ALA A 95 9.11 0.79 -6.15
C ALA A 95 9.78 1.98 -6.84
N ASP A 96 9.56 2.14 -8.14
CA ASP A 96 10.11 3.25 -8.93
C ASP A 96 9.58 4.60 -8.44
N TRP A 97 8.27 4.69 -8.16
CA TRP A 97 7.66 5.87 -7.55
C TRP A 97 8.29 6.21 -6.20
N PHE A 98 8.47 5.22 -5.33
CA PHE A 98 9.03 5.44 -3.99
C PHE A 98 10.48 5.95 -4.06
N VAL A 99 11.31 5.34 -4.92
CA VAL A 99 12.71 5.76 -5.12
C VAL A 99 12.79 7.19 -5.68
N ALA A 100 11.89 7.55 -6.59
CA ALA A 100 11.82 8.90 -7.14
C ALA A 100 11.32 9.94 -6.11
N ALA A 101 10.38 9.54 -5.24
CA ALA A 101 9.79 10.41 -4.22
C ALA A 101 10.73 10.63 -3.02
N ASP A 102 11.59 9.65 -2.71
CA ASP A 102 12.54 9.69 -1.58
C ASP A 102 13.97 9.31 -2.02
N PRO A 103 14.65 10.14 -2.83
CA PRO A 103 15.99 9.84 -3.34
C PRO A 103 17.05 9.82 -2.22
N ASP A 104 16.83 10.60 -1.16
CA ASP A 104 17.78 10.80 -0.06
C ASP A 104 17.55 9.85 1.12
N GLY A 105 16.32 9.37 1.34
CA GLY A 105 15.96 8.50 2.46
C GLY A 105 16.90 7.32 2.70
N PRO A 106 17.34 6.58 1.66
CA PRO A 106 18.28 5.50 1.90
C PRO A 106 19.70 5.98 2.27
N ALA A 107 20.14 7.18 1.86
CA ALA A 107 21.41 7.75 2.33
C ALA A 107 21.30 8.22 3.80
N GLU A 108 20.15 8.77 4.19
CA GLU A 108 19.86 9.17 5.57
C GLU A 108 19.79 7.96 6.51
N LEU A 109 19.18 6.86 6.07
CA LEU A 109 19.14 5.59 6.82
C LEU A 109 20.53 4.97 7.00
N ASP A 110 21.35 4.95 5.94
CA ASP A 110 22.73 4.46 6.01
C ASP A 110 23.58 5.30 6.97
N ALA A 111 23.41 6.63 6.96
CA ALA A 111 24.08 7.53 7.89
C ALA A 111 23.60 7.34 9.34
N ALA A 112 22.30 7.07 9.54
CA ALA A 112 21.74 6.79 10.85
C ALA A 112 22.24 5.46 11.44
N ALA A 113 22.32 4.41 10.61
CA ALA A 113 22.84 3.10 11.00
C ALA A 113 24.33 3.15 11.42
N ARG A 114 25.16 3.91 10.69
CA ARG A 114 26.59 4.09 11.02
C ARG A 114 26.84 4.87 12.31
N ARG A 115 25.90 5.70 12.76
CA ARG A 115 26.00 6.51 13.99
C ARG A 115 25.67 5.73 15.27
N GLY A 116 25.47 4.41 15.20
CA GLY A 116 25.24 3.56 16.37
C GLY A 116 23.96 3.88 17.16
N ARG A 117 23.01 4.59 16.55
CA ARG A 117 21.72 4.86 17.21
C ARG A 117 20.82 3.66 17.05
N ARG A 118 20.52 3.01 18.18
CA ARG A 118 19.40 2.08 18.34
C ARG A 118 18.16 2.75 17.74
N VAL A 119 17.59 2.13 16.71
CA VAL A 119 16.46 2.69 15.96
C VAL A 119 15.28 2.79 16.93
N GLU A 120 15.02 3.98 17.45
CA GLU A 120 13.70 4.28 17.99
C GLU A 120 12.79 4.55 16.79
N TRP A 121 11.69 3.82 16.71
CA TRP A 121 10.65 4.01 15.71
C TRP A 121 10.03 5.41 15.88
N VAL A 122 10.65 6.43 15.29
CA VAL A 122 10.04 7.74 15.14
C VAL A 122 9.07 7.63 13.99
N ALA A 123 7.77 7.49 14.30
CA ALA A 123 6.70 7.72 13.35
C ALA A 123 6.93 9.10 12.69
N MET A 124 7.21 9.11 11.38
CA MET A 124 7.41 10.32 10.59
C MET A 124 6.19 11.24 10.72
N THR A 125 6.29 12.22 11.62
CA THR A 125 5.33 13.31 11.82
C THR A 125 6.02 14.66 11.62
N ARG A 126 6.75 14.82 10.52
CA ARG A 126 7.07 16.14 10.00
C ARG A 126 6.66 16.28 8.55
N ALA A 127 5.40 16.66 8.37
CA ALA A 127 4.97 17.41 7.21
C ALA A 127 5.89 18.62 7.04
N ARG A 128 6.77 18.56 6.03
CA ARG A 128 7.57 19.71 5.62
C ARG A 128 6.59 20.71 5.01
N ARG A 129 6.13 21.71 5.79
CA ARG A 129 5.41 22.88 5.27
C ARG A 129 6.29 23.50 4.17
N ARG A 130 5.90 23.33 2.90
CA ARG A 130 6.42 24.17 1.82
C ARG A 130 5.92 25.59 2.09
N ARG A 131 6.86 26.51 2.35
CA ARG A 131 6.58 27.96 2.35
C ARG A 131 6.15 28.34 0.95
N GLY A 132 5.13 29.19 0.89
CA GLY A 132 4.29 29.40 -0.27
C GLY A 132 4.98 30.04 -1.47
N ILE A 133 4.34 29.79 -2.62
CA ILE A 133 4.39 30.66 -3.79
C ILE A 133 2.93 30.92 -4.15
N CYS A 134 2.39 32.00 -3.58
CA CYS A 134 1.19 32.68 -4.08
C CYS A 134 1.47 34.17 -3.93
N SER A 135 2.06 34.78 -4.95
CA SER A 135 1.99 36.22 -5.17
C SER A 135 1.16 36.44 -6.42
N GLY A 136 -0.14 36.65 -6.22
CA GLY A 136 -0.99 37.23 -7.24
C GLY A 136 -0.62 38.69 -7.43
N SER A 137 -0.52 39.11 -8.69
CA SER A 137 -0.64 40.51 -9.08
C SER A 137 -2.02 40.72 -9.68
N ARG A 138 -2.85 41.49 -8.98
CA ARG A 138 -3.84 42.42 -9.54
C ARG A 138 -3.86 43.63 -8.62
#